data_AF-K2H1Y2-F1
#
_entry.id   AF-K2H1Y2-F1
#
_cell.length_a   1.000
_cell.length_b   1.000
_cell.length_c   1.000
_cell.angle_alpha   90.00
_cell.angle_beta   90.00
_cell.angle_gamma   90.00
#
_symmetry.space_group_name_H-M   'P 1'
#
loop_
_entity.id
_entity.type
_entity.pdbx_description
1 polymer ?
#
loop_
_entity_poly.entity_id
_entity_poly.type
_entity_poly.pdbx_seq_one_letter_code
_entity_poly.pdbx_strand_id
1 'polypeptide(L)'
;MTEDERTALMNDIKGELTSTWSVIKSEDIWWARDLAYKIRWSKIGYYVLFNLESDGSKFFDITKDFNIKKDIWRHMFVRLED
;
A
#
# COMPACT_ATOMS: atom_id res chain seq x y z
N MET A 1 -9.32 12.63 -4.10
CA MET A 1 -9.60 11.70 -3.00
C MET A 1 -9.92 12.50 -1.75
N THR A 2 -11.17 12.41 -1.31
CA THR A 2 -11.60 12.91 0.01
C THR A 2 -11.03 12.01 1.12
N GLU A 3 -11.15 12.43 2.38
CA GLU A 3 -10.64 11.66 3.53
C GLU A 3 -11.37 10.31 3.70
N ASP A 4 -12.67 10.29 3.39
CA ASP A 4 -13.50 9.09 3.51
C ASP A 4 -13.09 8.02 2.48
N GLU A 5 -12.83 8.44 1.24
CA GLU A 5 -12.36 7.55 0.16
C GLU A 5 -10.98 6.94 0.48
N ARG A 6 -10.10 7.69 1.15
CA ARG A 6 -8.80 7.19 1.65
C ARG A 6 -8.99 6.08 2.67
N THR A 7 -9.83 6.33 3.66
CA THR A 7 -10.09 5.37 4.73
C THR A 7 -10.72 4.09 4.19
N ALA A 8 -11.64 4.22 3.22
CA ALA A 8 -12.23 3.07 2.53
C ALA A 8 -11.17 2.23 1.77
N LEU A 9 -10.34 2.88 0.95
CA LEU A 9 -9.27 2.21 0.21
C LEU A 9 -8.28 1.51 1.17
N MET A 10 -8.00 2.14 2.30
CA MET A 10 -7.12 1.58 3.31
C MET A 10 -7.69 0.30 3.94
N ASN A 11 -8.99 0.29 4.25
CA ASN A 11 -9.65 -0.89 4.79
C ASN A 11 -9.67 -2.04 3.77
N ASP A 12 -9.89 -1.74 2.49
CA ASP A 12 -9.80 -2.74 1.41
C ASP A 12 -8.39 -3.35 1.32
N ILE A 13 -7.34 -2.52 1.33
CA ILE A 13 -5.95 -2.99 1.31
C ILE A 13 -5.65 -3.89 2.52
N LYS A 14 -6.13 -3.52 3.72
CA LYS A 14 -5.98 -4.34 4.92
C LYS A 14 -6.70 -5.69 4.80
N GLY A 15 -7.89 -5.70 4.22
CA GLY A 15 -8.65 -6.92 3.94
C GLY A 15 -7.88 -7.87 3.02
N GLU A 16 -7.33 -7.35 1.93
CA GLU A 16 -6.52 -8.12 0.96
C GLU A 16 -5.23 -8.68 1.58
N LEU A 17 -4.54 -7.88 2.40
CA LEU A 17 -3.32 -8.31 3.11
C LEU A 17 -3.62 -9.42 4.12
N THR A 18 -4.71 -9.31 4.87
CA THR A 18 -5.12 -10.30 5.89
C THR A 18 -5.58 -11.62 5.25
N SER A 19 -6.35 -11.53 4.15
CA SER A 19 -6.78 -12.71 3.36
C SER A 19 -5.60 -13.55 2.86
N THR A 20 -4.47 -12.88 2.60
CA THR A 20 -3.27 -13.49 2.06
C THR A 20 -2.36 -14.11 3.15
N TRP A 21 -2.86 -14.28 4.39
CA TRP A 21 -2.12 -14.82 5.54
C TRP A 21 -0.92 -13.97 5.99
N SER A 22 -0.92 -12.67 5.67
CA SER A 22 0.11 -11.75 6.15
C SER A 22 -0.33 -11.11 7.47
N VAL A 23 0.47 -11.26 8.52
CA VAL A 23 0.24 -10.59 9.80
C VAL A 23 0.79 -9.17 9.72
N ILE A 24 -0.07 -8.18 9.92
CA ILE A 24 0.33 -6.78 9.96
C ILE A 24 0.91 -6.48 11.35
N LYS A 25 2.23 -6.34 11.46
CA LYS A 25 2.94 -6.02 12.71
C LYS A 25 2.81 -4.54 13.08
N SER A 26 2.90 -3.66 12.08
CA SER A 26 2.82 -2.22 12.30
C SER A 26 2.35 -1.53 11.03
N GLU A 27 1.66 -0.41 11.24
CA GLU A 27 1.12 0.45 10.21
C GLU A 27 1.58 1.88 10.53
N ASP A 28 2.18 2.53 9.54
CA ASP A 28 2.61 3.91 9.65
C ASP A 28 2.02 4.70 8.47
N ILE A 29 1.13 5.64 8.79
CA ILE A 29 0.42 6.46 7.81
C ILE A 29 1.17 7.78 7.69
N TRP A 30 1.77 7.98 6.54
CA TRP A 30 2.37 9.24 6.17
C TRP A 30 1.34 10.03 5.37
N TRP A 31 0.91 11.14 5.94
CA TRP A 31 0.00 12.08 5.31
C TRP A 31 0.57 12.67 4.00
N ALA A 32 -0.04 13.74 3.50
CA ALA A 32 0.39 14.40 2.27
C ALA A 32 1.89 14.75 2.30
N ARG A 33 2.63 14.26 1.30
CA ARG A 33 4.04 14.58 1.05
C ARG A 33 4.22 15.02 -0.39
N ASP A 34 5.13 15.96 -0.60
CA ASP A 34 5.51 16.37 -1.95
C ASP A 34 6.31 15.27 -2.64
N LEU A 35 5.96 15.03 -3.91
CA LEU A 35 6.66 14.12 -4.80
C LEU A 35 7.85 14.83 -5.44
N ALA A 36 8.96 14.12 -5.61
CA ALA A 36 10.14 14.64 -6.29
C ALA A 36 9.85 15.09 -7.73
N TYR A 37 8.86 14.48 -8.38
CA TYR A 37 8.34 14.87 -9.69
C TYR A 37 6.85 14.57 -9.79
N LYS A 38 6.19 15.21 -10.75
CA LYS A 38 4.77 15.02 -10.98
C LYS A 38 4.48 13.61 -11.45
N ILE A 39 3.58 12.91 -10.76
CA ILE A 39 3.00 11.65 -11.19
C ILE A 39 1.53 11.89 -11.49
N ARG A 40 1.07 11.50 -12.68
CA ARG A 40 -0.32 11.72 -13.14
C ARG A 40 -0.82 13.16 -12.89
N TRP A 41 0.06 14.13 -13.15
CA TRP A 41 -0.18 15.57 -12.94
C TRP A 41 -0.31 16.05 -11.48
N SER A 42 -0.22 15.16 -10.49
CA SER A 42 -0.17 15.54 -9.08
C SER A 42 1.27 15.77 -8.60
N LYS A 43 1.45 16.78 -7.75
CA LYS A 43 2.70 17.04 -7.00
C LYS A 43 2.70 16.45 -5.60
N ILE A 44 1.54 16.05 -5.09
CA ILE A 44 1.36 15.55 -3.72
C ILE A 44 0.97 14.07 -3.81
N GLY A 45 1.58 13.27 -2.95
CA GLY A 45 1.25 11.86 -2.74
C GLY A 45 0.97 11.57 -1.27
N TYR A 46 0.31 10.45 -1.02
CA TYR A 46 0.08 9.91 0.31
C TYR A 46 0.83 8.59 0.40
N TYR A 47 1.51 8.36 1.51
CA TYR A 47 2.33 7.17 1.69
C TYR A 47 1.80 6.36 2.87
N VAL A 48 1.77 5.05 2.70
CA VAL A 48 1.41 4.14 3.78
C VAL A 48 2.50 3.09 3.83
N LEU A 49 3.06 2.89 5.02
CA LEU A 49 4.06 1.88 5.28
C LEU A 49 3.46 0.77 6.14
N PHE A 50 3.64 -0.47 5.70
CA PHE A 50 3.20 -1.65 6.43
C PHE A 50 4.41 -2.52 6.74
N ASN A 51 4.57 -2.87 8.01
CA ASN A 51 5.45 -3.95 8.42
C ASN A 51 4.64 -5.24 8.44
N LEU A 52 4.96 -6.15 7.53
CA LEU A 52 4.25 -7.39 7.32
C LEU A 52 5.15 -8.57 7.68
N GLU A 53 4.58 -9.55 8.36
CA GLU A 53 5.16 -10.88 8.51
C GLU A 53 4.36 -11.85 7.66
N SER A 54 5.04 -12.50 6.72
CA SER A 54 4.41 -13.34 5.70
C SER A 54 5.36 -14.45 5.26
N ASP A 55 4.80 -15.61 4.92
CA ASP A 55 5.51 -16.79 4.45
C ASP A 55 5.97 -16.67 2.97
N GLY A 56 5.86 -15.47 2.37
CA GLY A 56 6.44 -15.09 1.08
C GLY A 56 5.82 -15.74 -0.17
N SER A 57 4.93 -16.72 -0.01
CA SER A 57 4.44 -17.57 -1.11
C SER A 57 3.38 -16.90 -2.01
N LYS A 58 2.64 -15.89 -1.53
CA LYS A 58 1.54 -15.23 -2.27
C LYS A 58 1.84 -13.80 -2.72
N PHE A 59 3.11 -13.46 -2.83
CA PHE A 59 3.57 -12.11 -3.18
C PHE A 59 3.07 -11.63 -4.56
N PHE A 60 3.12 -12.52 -5.55
CA PHE A 60 2.76 -12.21 -6.92
C PHE A 60 1.27 -11.89 -7.07
N ASP A 61 0.42 -12.56 -6.30
CA ASP A 61 -1.03 -12.34 -6.34
C ASP A 61 -1.39 -10.95 -5.80
N ILE A 62 -0.85 -10.56 -4.64
CA ILE A 62 -1.05 -9.21 -4.08
C ILE A 62 -0.54 -8.15 -5.05
N THR A 63 0.65 -8.35 -5.61
CA THR A 63 1.25 -7.41 -6.57
C THR A 63 0.34 -7.22 -7.79
N LYS A 64 -0.30 -8.30 -8.27
CA LYS A 64 -1.26 -8.25 -9.38
C LYS A 64 -2.51 -7.47 -9.00
N ASP A 65 -3.08 -7.73 -7.83
CA ASP A 65 -4.29 -7.05 -7.36
C ASP A 65 -4.05 -5.54 -7.16
N PHE A 66 -2.90 -5.17 -6.59
CA PHE A 66 -2.50 -3.77 -6.42
C PHE A 66 -2.27 -3.05 -7.75
N ASN A 67 -1.82 -3.75 -8.79
CA ASN A 67 -1.67 -3.16 -10.13
C ASN A 67 -3.02 -2.85 -10.81
N ILE A 68 -4.10 -3.58 -10.46
CA ILE A 68 -5.44 -3.35 -11.03
C ILE A 68 -6.07 -2.09 -10.43
N LYS A 69 -5.78 -1.78 -9.16
CA LYS A 69 -6.31 -0.61 -8.46
C LYS A 69 -5.68 0.67 -8.99
N LYS A 70 -6.47 1.51 -9.68
CA LYS A 70 -5.99 2.77 -10.27
C LYS A 70 -5.59 3.82 -9.23
N ASP A 71 -6.09 3.69 -8.01
CA ASP A 71 -5.84 4.61 -6.91
C ASP A 71 -4.44 4.44 -6.32
N ILE A 72 -3.85 3.26 -6.46
CA ILE A 72 -2.46 2.99 -6.10
C ILE A 72 -1.59 3.37 -7.30
N TRP A 73 -0.75 4.40 -7.15
CA TRP A 73 0.15 4.80 -8.24
C TRP A 73 1.43 3.96 -8.27
N ARG A 74 1.94 3.62 -7.08
CA ARG A 74 3.13 2.80 -6.88
C ARG A 74 2.99 2.04 -5.58
N HIS A 75 3.45 0.80 -5.60
CA HIS A 75 3.68 0.00 -4.41
C HIS A 75 5.07 -0.62 -4.55
N MET A 76 5.71 -0.87 -3.41
CA MET A 76 6.99 -1.54 -3.35
C MET A 76 6.96 -2.42 -2.11
N PHE A 77 7.46 -3.63 -2.27
CA PHE A 77 7.71 -4.47 -1.13
C PHE A 77 9.21 -4.73 -1.05
N VAL A 78 9.72 -4.65 0.17
CA VAL A 78 11.13 -4.85 0.47
C VAL A 78 11.19 -5.97 1.48
N ARG A 79 11.99 -7.00 1.19
CA ARG A 79 12.32 -8.01 2.19
C ARG A 79 13.33 -7.39 3.13
N LEU A 80 12.98 -7.28 4.41
CA LEU A 80 13.94 -6.92 5.45
C LEU A 80 14.85 -8.12 5.66
N GLU A 81 16.15 -7.91 5.50
CA GLU A 81 17.16 -8.85 5.97
C GLU A 81 17.40 -8.53 7.43
N ASP A 82 17.12 -9.49 8.31
CA ASP A 82 17.68 -9.48 9.66
C ASP A 82 19.16 -9.87 9.61
#